data_AF-A0A969P6T1-F1
#
_entry.id   AF-A0A969P6T1-F1
#
_cell.length_a   1.000
_cell.length_b   1.000
_cell.length_c   1.000
_cell.angle_alpha   90.00
_cell.angle_beta   90.00
_cell.angle_gamma   90.00
#
_symmetry.space_group_name_H-M   'P 1'
#
loop_
_entity.id
_entity.type
_entity.pdbx_description
1 polymer ?
#
loop_
_entity_poly.entity_id
_entity_poly.type
_entity_poly.pdbx_seq_one_letter_code
_entity_poly.pdbx_strand_id
1 'polypeptide(L)'
;MKSSRRAVSKPAFVLVQPEISCLLRELRQLTQLTQVQLAAALGVAYETINRWENRRIQPSPLALMQIRMLVTELSQSSSAVVREGSKQLLAQYFSDEERPCDG
;
A
#
# COMPACT_ATOMS: atom_id res chain seq x y z
N MET A 1 -13.08 -12.73 -40.89
CA MET A 1 -11.75 -12.55 -40.26
C MET A 1 -11.90 -12.50 -38.74
N LYS A 2 -11.24 -13.38 -37.98
CA LYS A 2 -11.26 -13.31 -36.51
C LYS A 2 -10.30 -12.19 -36.08
N SER A 3 -10.87 -11.13 -35.54
CA SER A 3 -10.15 -9.95 -35.06
C SER A 3 -9.30 -10.33 -33.85
N SER A 4 -7.98 -10.33 -34.04
CA SER A 4 -7.02 -10.55 -32.97
C SER A 4 -6.79 -9.21 -32.27
N ARG A 5 -7.40 -9.02 -31.10
CA ARG A 5 -7.01 -7.95 -30.18
C ARG A 5 -6.02 -8.54 -29.18
N ARG A 6 -4.74 -8.15 -29.30
CA ARG A 6 -3.79 -8.28 -28.20
C ARG A 6 -4.33 -7.49 -27.02
N ALA A 7 -4.64 -8.18 -25.92
CA ALA A 7 -4.80 -7.53 -24.63
C ALA A 7 -3.42 -6.98 -24.22
N VAL A 8 -3.25 -5.67 -24.27
CA VAL A 8 -2.13 -5.01 -23.61
C VAL A 8 -2.46 -5.06 -22.12
N SER A 9 -1.75 -5.89 -21.34
CA SER A 9 -1.90 -5.93 -19.89
C SER A 9 -1.68 -4.52 -19.34
N LYS A 10 -2.76 -3.92 -18.82
CA LYS A 10 -2.74 -2.69 -18.05
C LYS A 10 -1.69 -2.85 -16.94
N PRO A 11 -0.73 -1.93 -16.74
CA PRO A 11 0.19 -2.09 -15.62
C PRO A 11 -0.63 -2.09 -14.35
N ALA A 12 -0.39 -3.11 -13.54
CA ALA A 12 -1.01 -3.32 -12.25
C ALA A 12 -0.83 -2.05 -11.40
N PHE A 13 -1.96 -1.45 -11.03
CA PHE A 13 -2.16 -0.60 -9.86
C PHE A 13 -0.94 0.22 -9.34
N VAL A 14 -0.93 1.54 -9.58
CA VAL A 14 0.14 2.45 -9.12
C VAL A 14 -0.40 3.38 -8.02
N LEU A 15 -0.05 3.10 -6.75
CA LEU A 15 -0.24 4.04 -5.63
C LEU A 15 0.85 5.12 -5.67
N VAL A 16 0.45 6.38 -5.82
CA VAL A 16 1.37 7.52 -5.84
C VAL A 16 1.35 8.29 -4.52
N GLN A 17 2.15 9.36 -4.43
CA GLN A 17 2.07 10.32 -3.34
C GLN A 17 0.93 11.32 -3.62
N PRO A 18 0.16 11.75 -2.60
CA PRO A 18 0.36 11.49 -1.17
C PRO A 18 -0.30 10.20 -0.64
N GLU A 19 -1.00 9.44 -1.48
CA GLU A 19 -1.85 8.33 -1.07
C GLU A 19 -1.05 7.25 -0.36
N ILE A 20 0.15 6.94 -0.86
CA ILE A 20 1.04 5.98 -0.22
C ILE A 20 1.53 6.47 1.15
N SER A 21 1.77 7.78 1.31
CA SER A 21 2.12 8.35 2.61
C SER A 21 0.96 8.23 3.60
N CYS A 22 -0.29 8.38 3.17
CA CYS A 22 -1.45 8.21 4.03
C CYS A 22 -1.63 6.75 4.43
N LEU A 23 -1.56 5.82 3.46
CA LEU A 23 -1.62 4.38 3.70
C LEU A 23 -0.58 3.93 4.74
N LEU A 24 0.68 4.33 4.61
CA LEU A 24 1.73 3.91 5.55
C LEU A 24 1.45 4.40 6.98
N ARG A 25 0.95 5.64 7.12
CA ARG A 25 0.62 6.20 8.44
C ARG A 25 -0.57 5.49 9.07
N GLU A 26 -1.64 5.26 8.31
CA GLU A 26 -2.81 4.53 8.79
C GLU A 26 -2.46 3.08 9.14
N LEU A 27 -1.64 2.41 8.31
CA LEU A 27 -1.13 1.08 8.58
C LEU A 27 -0.36 1.02 9.91
N ARG A 28 0.52 2.00 10.17
CA ARG A 28 1.24 2.10 11.45
C ARG A 28 0.32 2.35 12.63
N GLN A 29 -0.68 3.20 12.48
CA GLN A 29 -1.65 3.47 13.54
C GLN A 29 -2.47 2.22 13.88
N LEU A 30 -2.92 1.49 12.85
CA LEU A 30 -3.68 0.25 13.00
C LEU A 30 -2.88 -0.84 13.72
N THR A 31 -1.61 -0.97 13.38
CA THR A 31 -0.71 -2.03 13.88
C THR A 31 0.13 -1.60 15.09
N GLN A 32 0.04 -0.34 15.49
CA GLN A 32 0.90 0.32 16.49
C GLN A 32 2.41 0.21 16.20
N LEU A 33 2.78 0.04 14.93
CA LEU A 33 4.18 -0.03 14.52
C LEU A 33 4.81 1.36 14.47
N THR A 34 6.05 1.44 14.93
CA THR A 34 6.94 2.57 14.65
C THR A 34 7.42 2.52 13.19
N GLN A 35 7.96 3.63 12.69
CA GLN A 35 8.59 3.65 11.35
C GLN A 35 9.72 2.62 11.22
N VAL A 36 10.49 2.39 12.28
CA VAL A 36 11.58 1.40 12.31
C VAL A 36 11.02 -0.03 12.22
N GLN A 37 9.96 -0.33 12.97
CA GLN A 37 9.35 -1.66 12.94
C GLN A 37 8.65 -1.93 11.60
N LEU A 38 7.99 -0.92 11.02
CA LEU A 38 7.42 -1.04 9.68
C LEU A 38 8.52 -1.23 8.61
N ALA A 39 9.65 -0.53 8.74
CA ALA A 39 10.79 -0.71 7.85
C ALA A 39 11.33 -2.14 7.92
N ALA A 40 11.46 -2.69 9.13
CA ALA A 40 11.85 -4.07 9.36
C ALA A 40 10.84 -5.07 8.75
N ALA A 41 9.54 -4.83 8.90
CA ALA A 41 8.49 -5.66 8.32
C ALA A 41 8.51 -5.65 6.77
N LEU A 42 8.89 -4.53 6.16
CA LEU A 42 9.02 -4.38 4.72
C LEU A 42 10.42 -4.74 4.17
N GLY A 43 11.38 -5.07 5.03
CA GLY A 43 12.75 -5.37 4.64
C GLY A 43 13.51 -4.17 4.05
N VAL A 44 13.18 -2.95 4.48
CA VAL A 44 13.81 -1.70 4.01
C VAL A 44 14.46 -0.94 5.17
N ALA A 45 15.30 0.03 4.85
CA ALA A 45 15.89 0.93 5.85
C ALA A 45 14.85 1.93 6.39
N TYR A 46 15.07 2.40 7.62
CA TYR A 46 14.21 3.40 8.28
C TYR A 46 14.04 4.67 7.42
N GLU A 47 15.14 5.15 6.82
CA GLU A 47 15.17 6.35 6.00
C GLU A 47 14.23 6.25 4.81
N THR A 48 14.03 5.04 4.29
CA THR A 48 13.11 4.77 3.18
C THR A 48 11.66 5.04 3.60
N ILE A 49 11.22 4.48 4.73
CA ILE A 49 9.89 4.74 5.29
C ILE A 49 9.72 6.23 5.62
N ASN A 50 10.72 6.85 6.25
CA ASN A 50 10.68 8.27 6.59
C ASN A 50 10.53 9.17 5.34
N ARG A 51 11.21 8.84 4.23
CA ARG A 51 11.08 9.58 2.97
C ARG A 51 9.73 9.36 2.30
N TRP A 52 9.18 8.14 2.36
CA TRP A 52 7.84 7.85 1.83
C TRP A 52 6.76 8.57 2.63
N GLU A 53 6.77 8.49 3.96
CA GLU A 53 5.78 9.16 4.82
C GLU A 53 5.87 10.69 4.82
N ASN A 54 7.00 11.26 4.39
CA ASN A 54 7.18 12.71 4.24
C ASN A 54 7.06 13.17 2.79
N ARG A 55 6.55 12.33 1.88
CA ARG A 55 6.30 12.66 0.47
C ARG A 55 7.56 13.13 -0.28
N ARG A 56 8.74 12.69 0.17
CA ARG A 56 10.04 13.09 -0.42
C ARG A 56 10.41 12.26 -1.63
N ILE A 57 10.02 10.98 -1.63
CA ILE A 57 10.33 10.02 -2.69
C ILE A 57 9.11 9.12 -2.94
N GLN A 58 8.89 8.75 -4.19
CA GLN A 58 7.91 7.76 -4.61
C GLN A 58 8.49 6.33 -4.43
N PRO A 59 7.82 5.41 -3.72
CA PRO A 59 8.21 4.01 -3.68
C PRO A 59 8.25 3.37 -5.07
N SER A 60 9.17 2.44 -5.27
CA SER A 60 9.25 1.65 -6.49
C SER A 60 8.03 0.72 -6.63
N PRO A 61 7.73 0.21 -7.84
CA PRO A 61 6.67 -0.78 -8.03
C PRO A 61 6.83 -2.02 -7.15
N LEU A 62 8.08 -2.47 -6.93
CA LEU A 62 8.37 -3.59 -6.02
C LEU A 62 8.01 -3.26 -4.58
N ALA A 63 8.35 -2.05 -4.11
CA ALA A 63 7.99 -1.61 -2.77
C ALA A 63 6.47 -1.51 -2.59
N LEU A 64 5.75 -0.99 -3.58
CA LEU A 64 4.28 -0.95 -3.56
C LEU A 64 3.67 -2.36 -3.47
N MET A 65 4.24 -3.33 -4.19
CA MET A 65 3.83 -4.72 -4.08
C MET A 65 4.08 -5.29 -2.68
N GLN A 66 5.24 -5.03 -2.08
CA GLN A 66 5.56 -5.46 -0.70
C GLN A 66 4.59 -4.87 0.32
N ILE A 67 4.26 -3.58 0.20
CA ILE A 67 3.28 -2.91 1.06
C ILE A 67 1.91 -3.58 0.91
N ARG A 68 1.45 -3.82 -0.32
CA ARG A 68 0.18 -4.52 -0.56
C ARG A 68 0.16 -5.91 0.05
N MET A 69 1.24 -6.69 -0.10
CA MET A 69 1.35 -8.02 0.48
C MET A 69 1.24 -7.96 2.01
N LEU A 70 1.96 -7.03 2.65
CA LEU A 70 1.90 -6.84 4.09
C LEU A 70 0.46 -6.55 4.59
N VAL A 71 -0.25 -5.63 3.95
CA VAL A 71 -1.66 -5.33 4.31
C VAL A 71 -2.56 -6.55 4.07
N THR A 72 -2.29 -7.32 3.01
CA THR A 72 -3.04 -8.54 2.69
C THR A 72 -2.84 -9.62 3.76
N GLU A 73 -1.62 -9.83 4.24
CA GLU A 73 -1.33 -10.74 5.35
C GLU A 73 -2.02 -10.28 6.65
N LEU A 74 -1.97 -8.98 6.95
CA LEU A 74 -2.61 -8.43 8.14
C LEU A 74 -4.15 -8.56 8.12
N SER A 75 -4.77 -8.64 6.94
CA SER A 75 -6.21 -8.93 6.79
C SER A 75 -6.61 -10.34 7.31
N GLN A 76 -5.63 -11.21 7.52
CA GLN A 76 -5.77 -12.56 8.07
C GLN A 76 -5.18 -12.70 9.48
N SER A 77 -4.77 -11.60 10.12
CA SER A 77 -4.23 -11.58 11.49
C SER A 77 -5.14 -12.28 12.51
N SER A 78 -4.66 -12.71 13.67
CA SER A 78 -5.55 -13.22 14.74
C SER A 78 -6.35 -12.10 15.42
N SER A 79 -5.81 -10.87 15.45
CA SER A 79 -6.46 -9.70 16.03
C SER A 79 -7.62 -9.23 15.15
N ALA A 80 -8.84 -9.20 15.69
CA ALA A 80 -10.02 -8.75 14.96
C ALA A 80 -9.91 -7.30 14.48
N VAL A 81 -9.32 -6.42 15.31
CA VAL A 81 -9.11 -5.01 14.98
C VAL A 81 -8.17 -4.88 13.78
N VAL A 82 -7.02 -5.58 13.81
CA VAL A 82 -6.03 -5.53 12.72
C VAL A 82 -6.60 -6.14 11.45
N ARG A 83 -7.31 -7.27 11.54
CA ARG A 83 -7.97 -7.88 10.37
C ARG A 83 -8.92 -6.93 9.68
N GLU A 84 -9.85 -6.34 10.42
CA GLU A 84 -10.90 -5.52 9.84
C GLU A 84 -10.34 -4.20 9.31
N GLY A 85 -9.46 -3.55 10.08
CA GLY A 85 -8.77 -2.35 9.61
C GLY A 85 -7.94 -2.62 8.36
N SER A 86 -7.28 -3.77 8.24
CA SER A 86 -6.49 -4.10 7.05
C SER A 86 -7.38 -4.36 5.83
N LYS A 87 -8.54 -5.01 6.00
CA LYS A 87 -9.53 -5.13 4.91
C LYS A 87 -10.03 -3.75 4.46
N GLN A 88 -10.26 -2.84 5.40
CA GLN A 88 -10.63 -1.46 5.08
C GLN A 88 -9.52 -0.75 4.30
N LEU A 89 -8.26 -0.87 4.71
CA LEU A 89 -7.12 -0.30 3.98
C LEU A 89 -7.02 -0.87 2.57
N LEU A 90 -7.24 -2.19 2.39
CA LEU A 90 -7.29 -2.81 1.06
C LEU A 90 -8.40 -2.21 0.19
N ALA A 91 -9.61 -2.08 0.74
CA ALA A 91 -10.74 -1.50 0.03
C ALA A 91 -10.55 -0.01 -0.28
N GLN A 92 -9.90 0.74 0.62
CA GLN A 92 -9.69 2.17 0.47
C GLN A 92 -8.58 2.48 -0.53
N TYR A 93 -7.44 1.79 -0.42
CA TYR A 93 -6.22 2.14 -1.15
C TYR A 93 -5.91 1.24 -2.32
N PHE A 94 -6.56 0.08 -2.48
CA PHE A 94 -6.21 -0.88 -3.54
C PHE A 94 -7.43 -1.31 -4.38
N SER A 95 -8.55 -0.59 -4.28
CA SER A 95 -9.69 -0.79 -5.18
C SER A 95 -9.41 -0.19 -6.55
N ASP A 96 -9.93 -0.82 -7.62
CA ASP A 96 -9.78 -0.38 -9.01
C ASP A 96 -10.65 0.85 -9.37
N GLU A 97 -11.44 1.36 -8.42
CA GLU A 97 -12.31 2.52 -8.60
C GLU A 97 -11.52 3.81 -8.35
N GLU A 98 -11.28 4.58 -9.42
CA GLU A 98 -10.65 5.91 -9.35
C GLU A 98 -11.39 6.79 -8.33
N ARG A 99 -10.67 7.31 -7.33
CA ARG A 99 -11.19 8.39 -6.49
C ARG A 99 -10.26 9.60 -6.53
N PRO A 100 -10.82 10.82 -6.67
CA PRO A 100 -10.09 12.04 -6.42
C PRO A 100 -9.86 12.17 -4.91
N CYS A 101 -8.59 12.30 -4.51
CA CYS A 101 -8.27 12.77 -3.17
C CYS A 101 -8.54 14.29 -3.13
N ASP A 102 -9.59 14.70 -2.42
CA ASP A 102 -9.71 16.10 -1.98
C ASP A 102 -8.68 16.33 -0.87
N GLY A 103 -7.87 17.37 -1.07
CA GLY A 103 -6.69 17.71 -0.28
C GLY A 103 -6.96 18.42 1.04
#